data_AF-A0A7G5GTG0-F1
#
_entry.id   AF-A0A7G5GTG0-F1
#
_cell.length_a   1.000
_cell.length_b   1.000
_cell.length_c   1.000
_cell.angle_alpha   90.00
_cell.angle_beta   90.00
_cell.angle_gamma   90.00
#
_symmetry.space_group_name_H-M   'P 1'
#
loop_
_entity.id
_entity.type
_entity.pdbx_description
1 polymer ?
#
loop_
_entity_poly.entity_id
_entity_poly.type
_entity_poly.pdbx_seq_one_letter_code
_entity_poly.pdbx_strand_id
1 'polypeptide(L)'
;MIQKYHLQRAAYVLLATAALASCKPKHPTSVQPGNKSTATGIAYNQKDGFQVKKFAGQKAGPNLVFIEGGRFTMGALEEDVMNSRDNKERTVSIQSFYMDETEMANVHYLEYLNAIQRDSSEEVVKAALPDTTVWSNPLSFNDSYVTQYLRYPAFRYYPVVGVSWVQATDYATWRSNAVNNELAKGGATKKKGGGFSLKRKSKKADDAALAEATTAAPARPSLESGTILPDYRLPTEAEWEYAAKALIGTQYMDENQINQRIYPWDGSSVRNPKKGRKQGQMLANFKRGRGDYAGIAGRSNDGAIITAEIYAYPANDFGLYNMAGNVNEWVMDVYRPLSYQDVSDLNPVRRNGYVDDSKNYDSKNKQSLIDDKLRVYKGGSWNDVAYWLSPGTRRFLDQDSATAMIGFRCAMIGVGRNK
;
A
#
# COMPACT_ATOMS: atom_id res chain seq x y z
N MET A 1 -13.08 75.04 -1.05
CA MET A 1 -14.06 74.25 -1.83
C MET A 1 -13.49 72.92 -2.37
N ILE A 2 -12.17 72.74 -2.45
CA ILE A 2 -11.51 71.57 -3.07
C ILE A 2 -11.42 70.33 -2.14
N GLN A 3 -11.39 70.53 -0.81
CA GLN A 3 -11.21 69.43 0.17
C GLN A 3 -12.45 68.52 0.35
N LYS A 4 -13.67 69.04 0.13
CA LYS A 4 -14.91 68.23 0.23
C LYS A 4 -15.07 67.24 -0.92
N TYR A 5 -14.55 67.56 -2.10
CA TYR A 5 -14.63 66.71 -3.29
C TYR A 5 -13.73 65.47 -3.22
N HIS A 6 -12.57 65.56 -2.55
CA HIS A 6 -11.68 64.41 -2.36
C HIS A 6 -12.21 63.42 -1.32
N LEU A 7 -12.88 63.89 -0.26
CA LEU A 7 -13.49 63.03 0.76
C LEU A 7 -14.69 62.26 0.20
N GLN A 8 -15.51 62.90 -0.65
CA GLN A 8 -16.64 62.25 -1.31
C GLN A 8 -16.16 61.19 -2.32
N ARG A 9 -15.12 61.48 -3.11
CA ARG A 9 -14.55 60.48 -4.06
C ARG A 9 -13.89 59.29 -3.35
N ALA A 10 -13.21 59.52 -2.22
CA ALA A 10 -12.66 58.43 -1.40
C ALA A 10 -13.76 57.54 -0.81
N ALA A 11 -14.89 58.13 -0.37
CA ALA A 11 -16.04 57.38 0.13
C ALA A 11 -16.72 56.53 -0.95
N TYR A 12 -16.85 57.05 -2.19
CA TYR A 12 -17.40 56.26 -3.31
C TYR A 12 -16.47 55.14 -3.78
N VAL A 13 -15.14 55.34 -3.72
CA VAL A 13 -14.18 54.27 -4.05
C VAL A 13 -14.17 53.19 -2.97
N LEU A 14 -14.28 53.54 -1.68
CA LEU A 14 -14.39 52.57 -0.58
C LEU A 14 -15.72 51.79 -0.60
N LEU A 15 -16.84 52.44 -0.93
CA LEU A 15 -18.13 51.78 -1.12
C LEU A 15 -18.17 50.90 -2.38
N ALA A 16 -17.48 51.28 -3.46
CA ALA A 16 -17.33 50.45 -4.66
C ALA A 16 -16.42 49.23 -4.43
N THR A 17 -15.39 49.34 -3.57
CA THR A 17 -14.56 48.19 -3.18
C THR A 17 -15.25 47.25 -2.19
N ALA A 18 -16.20 47.75 -1.38
CA ALA A 18 -16.98 46.91 -0.47
C ALA A 18 -18.12 46.13 -1.18
N ALA A 19 -18.56 46.57 -2.36
CA ALA A 19 -19.66 45.95 -3.10
C ALA A 19 -19.26 44.76 -4.00
N LEU A 20 -17.97 44.42 -4.10
CA LEU A 20 -17.49 43.29 -4.91
C LEU A 20 -17.14 42.03 -4.10
N ALA A 21 -17.39 42.02 -2.80
CA ALA A 21 -17.47 40.77 -2.03
C ALA A 21 -18.80 40.06 -2.30
N SER A 22 -19.06 39.69 -3.55
CA SER A 22 -20.12 38.77 -3.93
C SER A 22 -19.75 37.38 -3.39
N CYS A 23 -20.04 37.15 -2.11
CA CYS A 23 -20.08 35.82 -1.54
C CYS A 23 -21.24 35.07 -2.18
N LYS A 24 -21.02 34.50 -3.37
CA LYS A 24 -21.87 33.41 -3.87
C LYS A 24 -21.96 32.37 -2.75
N PRO A 25 -23.16 31.88 -2.37
CA PRO A 25 -23.26 30.83 -1.38
C PRO A 25 -22.45 29.64 -1.89
N LYS A 26 -21.33 29.33 -1.24
CA LYS A 26 -20.53 28.17 -1.59
C LYS A 26 -21.41 26.95 -1.38
N HIS A 27 -21.61 26.16 -2.43
CA HIS A 27 -22.32 24.90 -2.32
C HIS A 27 -21.67 24.04 -1.22
N PRO A 28 -22.45 23.38 -0.36
CA PRO A 28 -21.91 22.51 0.67
C PRO A 28 -20.99 21.43 0.09
N THR A 29 -19.94 21.09 0.82
CA THR A 29 -18.98 20.04 0.48
C THR A 29 -18.81 19.11 1.67
N SER A 30 -18.20 17.93 1.48
CA SER A 30 -17.92 17.01 2.61
C SER A 30 -17.02 17.63 3.69
N VAL A 31 -16.18 18.61 3.31
CA VAL A 31 -15.34 19.37 4.25
C VAL A 31 -16.13 20.49 4.93
N GLN A 32 -17.04 21.11 4.19
CA GLN A 32 -17.90 22.21 4.65
C GLN A 32 -19.38 21.91 4.35
N PRO A 33 -20.03 21.01 5.12
CA PRO A 33 -21.39 20.54 4.83
C PRO A 33 -22.48 21.59 5.12
N GLY A 34 -22.11 22.72 5.70
CA GLY A 34 -23.06 23.75 6.15
C GLY A 34 -23.81 23.34 7.42
N ASN A 35 -24.73 24.21 7.86
CA ASN A 35 -25.47 24.03 9.12
C ASN A 35 -26.89 23.47 8.89
N LYS A 36 -27.32 23.32 7.64
CA LYS A 36 -28.66 22.85 7.27
C LYS A 36 -28.58 21.94 6.05
N SER A 37 -29.48 20.98 5.98
CA SER A 37 -29.63 20.11 4.82
C SER A 37 -30.12 20.90 3.61
N THR A 38 -29.46 20.72 2.47
CA THR A 38 -29.91 21.26 1.18
C THR A 38 -31.17 20.56 0.67
N ALA A 39 -31.35 19.27 1.00
CA ALA A 39 -32.52 18.50 0.59
C ALA A 39 -33.79 18.80 1.43
N THR A 40 -33.70 18.83 2.76
CA THR A 40 -34.87 18.95 3.65
C THR A 40 -35.00 20.29 4.37
N GLY A 41 -33.96 21.14 4.34
CA GLY A 41 -33.93 22.42 5.08
C GLY A 41 -33.72 22.29 6.60
N ILE A 42 -33.70 21.06 7.15
CA ILE A 42 -33.53 20.78 8.58
C ILE A 42 -32.09 21.11 9.01
N ALA A 43 -31.92 21.70 10.19
CA ALA A 43 -30.60 22.02 10.73
C ALA A 43 -29.85 20.78 11.22
N TYR A 44 -28.57 20.71 10.87
CA TYR A 44 -27.68 19.66 11.36
C TYR A 44 -27.21 19.94 12.79
N ASN A 45 -26.80 18.88 13.50
CA ASN A 45 -26.17 18.94 14.82
C ASN A 45 -27.03 19.55 15.94
N GLN A 46 -28.35 19.43 15.86
CA GLN A 46 -29.25 19.74 16.99
C GLN A 46 -29.21 18.63 18.04
N LYS A 47 -29.61 18.91 19.29
CA LYS A 47 -29.52 17.98 20.43
C LYS A 47 -30.13 16.59 20.15
N ASP A 48 -31.26 16.57 19.44
CA ASP A 48 -31.99 15.35 19.04
C ASP A 48 -32.03 15.18 17.51
N GLY A 49 -31.17 15.89 16.79
CA GLY A 49 -31.12 15.92 15.33
C GLY A 49 -29.97 15.13 14.73
N PHE A 50 -30.00 14.95 13.41
CA PHE A 50 -28.94 14.27 12.67
C PHE A 50 -27.59 14.99 12.83
N GLN A 51 -26.57 14.25 13.27
CA GLN A 51 -25.23 14.78 13.47
C GLN A 51 -24.41 14.60 12.19
N VAL A 52 -23.87 15.71 11.68
CA VAL A 52 -22.94 15.72 10.55
C VAL A 52 -21.57 16.12 11.06
N LYS A 53 -20.64 15.16 11.05
CA LYS A 53 -19.24 15.40 11.37
C LYS A 53 -18.52 16.04 10.19
N LYS A 54 -17.68 17.03 10.48
CA LYS A 54 -16.80 17.63 9.47
C LYS A 54 -15.67 16.67 9.16
N PHE A 55 -15.41 16.43 7.88
CA PHE A 55 -14.28 15.62 7.42
C PHE A 55 -13.13 16.52 6.98
N ALA A 56 -11.95 16.34 7.57
CA ALA A 56 -10.76 17.16 7.29
C ALA A 56 -9.80 16.53 6.26
N GLY A 57 -10.22 15.45 5.59
CA GLY A 57 -9.35 14.63 4.75
C GLY A 57 -8.86 13.38 5.48
N GLN A 58 -8.55 12.35 4.70
CA GLN A 58 -7.97 11.11 5.22
C GLN A 58 -6.49 11.36 5.53
N LYS A 59 -6.07 11.02 6.76
CA LYS A 59 -4.65 11.03 7.10
C LYS A 59 -4.00 9.77 6.56
N ALA A 60 -2.75 9.89 6.09
CA ALA A 60 -1.95 8.73 5.76
C ALA A 60 -1.71 7.89 7.03
N GLY A 61 -1.86 6.57 6.90
CA GLY A 61 -1.44 5.64 7.95
C GLY A 61 0.08 5.54 8.04
N PRO A 62 0.62 4.88 9.08
CA PRO A 62 2.06 4.65 9.20
C PRO A 62 2.61 3.91 7.97
N ASN A 63 3.80 4.30 7.49
CA ASN A 63 4.50 3.72 6.33
C ASN A 63 3.76 3.83 4.99
N LEU A 64 2.73 4.69 4.88
CA LEU A 64 1.96 4.85 3.65
C LEU A 64 2.30 6.15 2.92
N VAL A 65 2.42 6.03 1.60
CA VAL A 65 2.58 7.14 0.67
C VAL A 65 1.29 7.34 -0.13
N PHE A 66 0.91 8.59 -0.35
CA PHE A 66 -0.25 8.92 -1.18
C PHE A 66 0.09 8.76 -2.66
N ILE A 67 -0.70 7.93 -3.35
CA ILE A 67 -0.60 7.70 -4.78
C ILE A 67 -1.74 8.45 -5.44
N GLU A 68 -1.41 9.54 -6.14
CA GLU A 68 -2.39 10.28 -6.94
C GLU A 68 -2.87 9.37 -8.07
N GLY A 69 -4.19 9.23 -8.20
CA GLY A 69 -4.82 8.39 -9.21
C GLY A 69 -4.88 9.06 -10.58
N GLY A 70 -5.01 8.26 -11.63
CA GLY A 70 -5.08 8.70 -13.01
C GLY A 70 -5.16 7.52 -13.97
N ARG A 71 -5.03 7.80 -15.28
CA ARG A 71 -4.95 6.75 -16.30
C ARG A 71 -3.51 6.34 -16.59
N PHE A 72 -3.29 5.08 -16.93
CA PHE A 72 -2.03 4.59 -17.48
C PHE A 72 -2.26 3.41 -18.42
N THR A 73 -1.24 3.10 -19.24
CA THR A 73 -1.23 1.85 -20.01
C THR A 73 -0.62 0.74 -19.17
N MET A 74 -1.46 -0.22 -18.79
CA MET A 74 -1.08 -1.46 -18.10
C MET A 74 -0.62 -2.49 -19.14
N GLY A 75 0.35 -3.34 -18.78
CA GLY A 75 0.95 -4.35 -19.65
C GLY A 75 2.41 -4.02 -19.99
N ALA A 76 3.04 -4.93 -20.75
CA ALA A 76 4.40 -4.76 -21.24
C ALA A 76 4.41 -4.37 -22.72
N LEU A 77 5.28 -3.41 -23.07
CA LEU A 77 5.61 -3.03 -24.45
C LEU A 77 6.55 -4.04 -25.12
N GLU A 78 7.43 -4.65 -24.31
CA GLU A 78 8.48 -5.51 -24.82
C GLU A 78 7.91 -6.81 -25.38
N GLU A 79 8.62 -7.37 -26.35
CA GLU A 79 8.29 -8.70 -26.85
C GLU A 79 8.28 -9.68 -25.68
N ASP A 80 7.16 -10.40 -25.56
CA ASP A 80 7.01 -11.42 -24.54
C ASP A 80 7.91 -12.60 -24.88
N VAL A 81 9.09 -12.61 -24.27
CA VAL A 81 10.13 -13.65 -24.42
C VAL A 81 9.60 -15.03 -24.02
N MET A 82 8.63 -15.08 -23.10
CA MET A 82 8.03 -16.32 -22.61
C MET A 82 6.87 -16.79 -23.48
N ASN A 83 6.42 -15.97 -24.44
CA ASN A 83 5.30 -16.20 -25.35
C ASN A 83 4.01 -16.68 -24.64
N SER A 84 3.81 -16.26 -23.39
CA SER A 84 2.60 -16.48 -22.60
C SER A 84 1.44 -15.60 -23.05
N ARG A 85 1.72 -14.45 -23.66
CA ARG A 85 0.79 -13.44 -24.21
C ARG A 85 -0.31 -13.02 -23.23
N ASP A 86 0.00 -13.01 -21.95
CA ASP A 86 -0.91 -12.79 -20.82
C ASP A 86 -0.79 -11.38 -20.19
N ASN A 87 0.02 -10.50 -20.79
CA ASN A 87 0.30 -9.14 -20.32
C ASN A 87 0.08 -8.06 -21.42
N LYS A 88 -0.95 -8.25 -22.26
CA LYS A 88 -1.31 -7.30 -23.34
C LYS A 88 -1.60 -5.90 -22.82
N GLU A 89 -1.21 -4.92 -23.62
CA GLU A 89 -1.40 -3.51 -23.30
C GLU A 89 -2.87 -3.10 -23.28
N ARG A 90 -3.26 -2.34 -22.26
CA ARG A 90 -4.58 -1.71 -22.16
C ARG A 90 -4.53 -0.45 -21.31
N THR A 91 -5.43 0.49 -21.57
CA THR A 91 -5.56 1.69 -20.73
C THR A 91 -6.47 1.40 -19.55
N VAL A 92 -6.02 1.70 -18.34
CA VAL A 92 -6.81 1.56 -17.12
C VAL A 92 -6.72 2.85 -16.30
N SER A 93 -7.78 3.15 -15.56
CA SER A 93 -7.88 4.27 -14.64
C SER A 93 -7.84 3.77 -13.21
N ILE A 94 -6.95 4.33 -12.40
CA ILE A 94 -6.78 4.00 -10.98
C ILE A 94 -7.21 5.21 -10.15
N GLN A 95 -8.08 4.99 -9.17
CA GLN A 95 -8.43 5.99 -8.18
C GLN A 95 -7.26 6.25 -7.24
N SER A 96 -7.22 7.43 -6.64
CA SER A 96 -6.16 7.74 -5.68
C SER A 96 -6.25 6.82 -4.47
N PHE A 97 -5.10 6.36 -3.99
CA PHE A 97 -5.00 5.41 -2.90
C PHE A 97 -3.71 5.65 -2.12
N TYR A 98 -3.44 4.81 -1.14
CA TYR A 98 -2.20 4.82 -0.38
C TYR A 98 -1.50 3.47 -0.53
N MET A 99 -0.18 3.48 -0.67
CA MET A 99 0.63 2.27 -0.76
C MET A 99 1.80 2.36 0.21
N ASP A 100 2.22 1.21 0.73
CA ASP A 100 3.43 1.16 1.56
C ASP A 100 4.65 1.65 0.79
N GLU A 101 5.42 2.52 1.43
CA GLU A 101 6.66 3.08 0.90
C GLU A 101 7.66 1.98 0.49
N THR A 102 7.69 0.89 1.26
CA THR A 102 8.62 -0.23 1.10
C THR A 102 7.93 -1.59 1.18
N GLU A 103 8.65 -2.64 0.85
CA GLU A 103 8.30 -4.01 1.23
C GLU A 103 8.14 -4.13 2.76
N MET A 104 7.30 -5.05 3.23
CA MET A 104 7.21 -5.35 4.65
C MET A 104 8.48 -6.01 5.16
N ALA A 105 9.10 -5.40 6.17
CA ALA A 105 10.33 -5.91 6.77
C ALA A 105 10.08 -7.02 7.79
N ASN A 106 11.12 -7.83 8.05
CA ASN A 106 11.11 -8.86 9.08
C ASN A 106 10.69 -8.33 10.46
N VAL A 107 11.13 -7.12 10.83
CA VAL A 107 10.75 -6.51 12.13
C VAL A 107 9.24 -6.25 12.23
N HIS A 108 8.59 -5.81 11.15
CA HIS A 108 7.15 -5.57 11.12
C HIS A 108 6.38 -6.89 11.21
N TYR A 109 6.84 -7.93 10.52
CA TYR A 109 6.21 -9.25 10.61
C TYR A 109 6.41 -9.91 11.98
N LEU A 110 7.57 -9.72 12.62
CA LEU A 110 7.81 -10.18 13.99
C LEU A 110 6.94 -9.46 15.02
N GLU A 111 6.59 -8.19 14.79
CA GLU A 111 5.59 -7.48 15.60
C GLU A 111 4.22 -8.18 15.52
N TYR A 112 3.79 -8.53 14.31
CA TYR A 112 2.58 -9.32 14.09
C TYR A 112 2.62 -10.66 14.84
N LEU A 113 3.70 -11.43 14.67
CA LEU A 113 3.88 -12.71 15.35
C LEU A 113 3.84 -12.57 16.89
N ASN A 114 4.42 -11.50 17.42
CA ASN A 114 4.40 -11.22 18.84
C ASN A 114 2.98 -10.92 19.35
N ALA A 115 2.20 -10.15 18.57
CA ALA A 115 0.82 -9.81 18.92
C ALA A 115 -0.08 -11.05 18.92
N ILE A 116 -0.06 -11.86 17.85
CA ILE A 116 -0.88 -13.07 17.78
C ILE A 116 -0.48 -14.12 18.82
N GLN A 117 0.79 -14.18 19.22
CA GLN A 117 1.24 -15.10 20.25
C GLN A 117 0.66 -14.75 21.64
N ARG A 118 0.28 -13.49 21.86
CA ARG A 118 -0.37 -13.04 23.10
C ARG A 118 -1.89 -13.23 23.05
N ASP A 119 -2.49 -13.03 21.88
CA ASP A 119 -3.94 -12.83 21.75
C ASP A 119 -4.66 -13.98 21.02
N SER A 120 -3.96 -15.00 20.52
CA SER A 120 -4.52 -16.07 19.67
C SER A 120 -4.08 -17.48 20.07
N SER A 121 -4.74 -18.50 19.50
CA SER A 121 -4.41 -19.90 19.77
C SER A 121 -3.11 -20.35 19.11
N GLU A 122 -2.53 -21.45 19.58
CA GLU A 122 -1.28 -21.98 19.05
C GLU A 122 -1.39 -22.37 17.56
N GLU A 123 -2.56 -22.82 17.11
CA GLU A 123 -2.82 -23.14 15.71
C GLU A 123 -2.70 -21.91 14.81
N VAL A 124 -3.27 -20.77 15.24
CA VAL A 124 -3.17 -19.49 14.52
C VAL A 124 -1.73 -19.02 14.46
N VAL A 125 -0.99 -19.13 15.57
CA VAL A 125 0.43 -18.77 15.61
C VAL A 125 1.23 -19.62 14.64
N LYS A 126 1.04 -20.94 14.65
CA LYS A 126 1.73 -21.86 13.72
C LYS A 126 1.40 -21.57 12.27
N ALA A 127 0.14 -21.29 11.95
CA ALA A 127 -0.30 -20.94 10.60
C ALA A 127 0.32 -19.60 10.12
N ALA A 128 0.61 -18.68 11.02
CA ALA A 128 1.24 -17.40 10.70
C ALA A 128 2.78 -17.46 10.60
N LEU A 129 3.43 -18.56 11.00
CA LEU A 129 4.90 -18.66 10.91
C LEU A 129 5.35 -18.72 9.45
N PRO A 130 6.28 -17.85 9.02
CA PRO A 130 6.88 -17.96 7.69
C PRO A 130 7.62 -19.30 7.55
N ASP A 131 7.53 -19.91 6.38
CA ASP A 131 8.34 -21.08 6.04
C ASP A 131 9.79 -20.65 5.84
N THR A 132 10.63 -20.87 6.85
CA THR A 132 12.06 -20.57 6.77
C THR A 132 12.85 -21.58 5.93
N THR A 133 12.27 -22.75 5.63
CA THR A 133 12.97 -23.81 4.88
C THR A 133 13.13 -23.46 3.40
N VAL A 134 12.44 -22.42 2.91
CA VAL A 134 12.61 -21.84 1.57
C VAL A 134 14.04 -21.41 1.23
N TRP A 135 14.88 -21.21 2.25
CA TRP A 135 16.31 -20.90 2.08
C TRP A 135 17.19 -22.15 1.91
N SER A 136 16.69 -23.32 2.33
CA SER A 136 17.41 -24.57 2.23
C SER A 136 17.56 -24.98 0.78
N ASN A 137 18.77 -25.36 0.39
CA ASN A 137 19.05 -25.90 -0.92
C ASN A 137 20.23 -26.88 -0.83
N PRO A 138 20.04 -28.18 -1.13
CA PRO A 138 21.09 -29.19 -1.05
C PRO A 138 22.34 -28.89 -1.90
N LEU A 139 22.22 -28.00 -2.89
CA LEU A 139 23.30 -27.62 -3.80
C LEU A 139 23.97 -26.28 -3.46
N SER A 140 23.62 -25.64 -2.33
CA SER A 140 24.23 -24.37 -1.92
C SER A 140 24.31 -24.20 -0.41
N PHE A 141 25.33 -23.51 0.08
CA PHE A 141 25.52 -23.23 1.50
C PHE A 141 24.64 -22.05 1.98
N ASN A 142 23.34 -22.30 2.12
CA ASN A 142 22.34 -21.30 2.56
C ASN A 142 21.66 -21.65 3.89
N ASP A 143 22.06 -22.75 4.54
CA ASP A 143 21.41 -23.27 5.75
C ASP A 143 21.41 -22.27 6.92
N SER A 144 22.39 -21.37 6.96
CA SER A 144 22.42 -20.29 7.96
C SER A 144 21.20 -19.37 7.85
N TYR A 145 20.71 -19.09 6.64
CA TYR A 145 19.55 -18.22 6.45
C TYR A 145 18.25 -18.83 6.96
N VAL A 146 18.11 -20.17 6.94
CA VAL A 146 16.96 -20.89 7.51
C VAL A 146 16.79 -20.52 9.00
N THR A 147 17.89 -20.41 9.73
CA THR A 147 17.83 -20.11 11.17
C THR A 147 17.85 -18.61 11.47
N GLN A 148 18.63 -17.84 10.68
CA GLN A 148 18.98 -16.46 10.99
C GLN A 148 18.09 -15.41 10.30
N TYR A 149 17.63 -15.63 9.08
CA TYR A 149 17.06 -14.57 8.24
C TYR A 149 15.89 -13.84 8.91
N LEU A 150 14.90 -14.58 9.42
CA LEU A 150 13.75 -13.98 10.08
C LEU A 150 14.09 -13.42 11.48
N ARG A 151 15.04 -14.05 12.20
CA ARG A 151 15.19 -13.89 13.66
C ARG A 151 16.32 -12.95 14.06
N TYR A 152 17.44 -13.02 13.35
CA TYR A 152 18.68 -12.37 13.73
C TYR A 152 18.60 -10.84 13.54
N PRO A 153 19.07 -10.02 14.50
CA PRO A 153 18.92 -8.56 14.44
C PRO A 153 19.46 -7.88 13.17
N ALA A 154 20.48 -8.45 12.51
CA ALA A 154 21.04 -7.87 11.29
C ALA A 154 20.06 -7.88 10.10
N PHE A 155 19.02 -8.74 10.13
CA PHE A 155 18.04 -8.84 9.05
C PHE A 155 16.72 -8.11 9.34
N ARG A 156 16.66 -7.27 10.38
CA ARG A 156 15.40 -6.64 10.84
C ARG A 156 14.72 -5.78 9.79
N TYR A 157 15.51 -5.04 9.01
CA TYR A 157 15.03 -4.15 7.94
C TYR A 157 15.24 -4.74 6.53
N TYR A 158 15.28 -6.07 6.44
CA TYR A 158 15.21 -6.80 5.17
C TYR A 158 13.77 -7.26 4.94
N PRO A 159 13.34 -7.44 3.68
CA PRO A 159 11.97 -7.84 3.37
C PRO A 159 11.65 -9.21 3.98
N VAL A 160 10.45 -9.36 4.51
CA VAL A 160 9.95 -10.67 4.95
C VAL A 160 9.70 -11.56 3.75
N VAL A 161 10.21 -12.79 3.81
CA VAL A 161 10.02 -13.83 2.78
C VAL A 161 9.67 -15.16 3.44
N GLY A 162 9.35 -16.17 2.64
CA GLY A 162 8.79 -17.42 3.18
C GLY A 162 7.34 -17.24 3.62
N VAL A 163 6.67 -16.18 3.14
CA VAL A 163 5.27 -15.88 3.44
C VAL A 163 4.37 -16.20 2.26
N SER A 164 3.25 -16.86 2.55
CA SER A 164 2.22 -17.14 1.56
C SER A 164 1.30 -15.94 1.33
N TRP A 165 0.49 -15.98 0.27
CA TRP A 165 -0.49 -14.93 -0.01
C TRP A 165 -1.53 -14.81 1.12
N VAL A 166 -1.94 -15.96 1.68
CA VAL A 166 -2.88 -16.03 2.80
C VAL A 166 -2.28 -15.32 4.02
N GLN A 167 -1.04 -15.64 4.37
CA GLN A 167 -0.34 -15.02 5.50
C GLN A 167 -0.16 -13.50 5.32
N ALA A 168 0.12 -13.04 4.10
CA ALA A 168 0.24 -11.62 3.79
C ALA A 168 -1.10 -10.88 3.94
N THR A 169 -2.20 -11.52 3.57
CA THR A 169 -3.57 -10.99 3.71
C THR A 169 -4.02 -10.93 5.18
N ASP A 170 -3.70 -11.96 5.96
CA ASP A 170 -3.96 -12.00 7.40
C ASP A 170 -3.17 -10.91 8.14
N TYR A 171 -1.90 -10.70 7.77
CA TYR A 171 -1.10 -9.60 8.28
C TYR A 171 -1.74 -8.23 8.00
N ALA A 172 -2.24 -8.00 6.78
CA ALA A 172 -2.89 -6.74 6.43
C ALA A 172 -4.18 -6.51 7.25
N THR A 173 -4.95 -7.58 7.48
CA THR A 173 -6.13 -7.56 8.35
C THR A 173 -5.75 -7.23 9.80
N TRP A 174 -4.71 -7.86 10.33
CA TRP A 174 -4.19 -7.56 11.66
C TRP A 174 -3.71 -6.10 11.76
N ARG A 175 -2.92 -5.62 10.80
CA ARG A 175 -2.38 -4.25 10.78
C ARG A 175 -3.49 -3.21 10.81
N SER A 176 -4.58 -3.45 10.07
CA SER A 176 -5.78 -2.59 10.09
C SER A 176 -6.33 -2.43 11.50
N ASN A 177 -6.40 -3.53 12.25
CA ASN A 177 -6.92 -3.53 13.60
C ASN A 177 -5.95 -2.86 14.56
N ALA A 178 -4.65 -3.19 14.46
CA ALA A 178 -3.60 -2.64 15.31
C ALA A 178 -3.52 -1.11 15.18
N VAL A 179 -3.47 -0.58 13.94
CA VAL A 179 -3.38 0.86 13.67
C VAL A 179 -4.64 1.58 14.15
N ASN A 180 -5.83 1.07 13.82
CA ASN A 180 -7.07 1.72 14.23
C ASN A 180 -7.29 1.69 15.76
N ASN A 181 -6.87 0.61 16.42
CA ASN A 181 -6.90 0.53 17.89
C ASN A 181 -5.95 1.55 18.52
N GLU A 182 -4.77 1.77 17.95
CA GLU A 182 -3.81 2.76 18.44
C GLU A 182 -4.31 4.19 18.22
N LEU A 183 -4.89 4.48 17.06
CA LEU A 183 -5.54 5.76 16.78
C LEU A 183 -6.70 6.04 17.74
N ALA A 184 -7.49 5.02 18.09
CA ALA A 184 -8.57 5.14 19.07
C ALA A 184 -8.05 5.51 20.46
N LYS A 185 -6.95 4.90 20.93
CA LYS A 185 -6.29 5.26 22.20
C LYS A 185 -5.74 6.69 22.19
N GLY A 186 -5.12 7.10 21.08
CA GLY A 186 -4.62 8.47 20.89
C GLY A 186 -5.72 9.55 20.89
N GLY A 187 -6.96 9.18 20.55
CA GLY A 187 -8.14 10.04 20.65
C GLY A 187 -8.66 10.22 22.09
N ALA A 188 -8.51 9.21 22.95
CA ALA A 188 -9.02 9.21 24.32
C ALA A 188 -8.18 10.07 25.29
N THR A 189 -6.91 10.34 24.98
CA THR A 189 -5.98 11.10 25.84
C THR A 189 -6.06 12.63 25.68
N LYS A 190 -6.97 13.16 24.84
CA LYS A 190 -7.21 14.61 24.72
C LYS A 190 -8.39 15.14 25.53
N LYS A 191 -8.74 14.52 26.67
CA LYS A 191 -9.49 15.24 27.71
C LYS A 191 -8.57 16.19 28.46
N LYS A 192 -8.54 17.46 28.03
CA LYS A 192 -8.11 18.59 28.86
C LYS A 192 -8.95 18.60 30.14
N GLY A 193 -8.32 18.34 31.28
CA GLY A 193 -8.80 18.63 32.63
C GLY A 193 -7.57 18.59 33.52
N GLY A 194 -7.11 19.72 34.07
CA GLY A 194 -7.74 20.35 35.22
C GLY A 194 -7.02 19.81 36.46
N GLY A 195 -6.24 20.66 37.13
CA GLY A 195 -5.33 20.26 38.20
C GLY A 195 -6.02 19.71 39.45
N PHE A 196 -5.17 19.21 40.38
CA PHE A 196 -5.46 18.74 41.75
C PHE A 196 -6.33 17.46 41.84
N SER A 197 -6.08 16.48 42.72
CA SER A 197 -5.26 16.41 43.93
C SER A 197 -4.86 14.96 44.25
N LEU A 198 -3.70 14.77 44.91
CA LEU A 198 -3.39 13.55 45.65
C LEU A 198 -4.34 13.44 46.86
N LYS A 199 -5.18 12.41 46.90
CA LYS A 199 -5.66 11.83 48.16
C LYS A 199 -5.87 10.33 48.01
N ARG A 200 -4.91 9.59 48.55
CA ARG A 200 -4.97 8.16 48.85
C ARG A 200 -5.91 7.97 50.05
N LYS A 201 -6.96 7.15 49.90
CA LYS A 201 -7.63 6.50 51.04
C LYS A 201 -8.06 5.09 50.67
N SER A 202 -7.89 4.23 51.66
CA SER A 202 -7.90 2.78 51.68
C SER A 202 -9.30 2.16 51.81
N LYS A 203 -9.36 0.86 51.46
CA LYS A 203 -10.00 -0.27 52.18
C LYS A 203 -11.28 -0.87 51.56
N LYS A 204 -11.06 -2.03 50.91
CA LYS A 204 -11.67 -3.38 51.04
C LYS A 204 -13.21 -3.56 51.05
N ALA A 205 -13.61 -4.64 50.36
CA ALA A 205 -14.94 -5.25 50.13
C ALA A 205 -15.71 -4.53 49.00
N ASP A 206 -16.10 -5.18 47.90
CA ASP A 206 -16.84 -6.45 47.84
C ASP A 206 -16.39 -7.38 46.70
N ASP A 207 -16.14 -8.64 47.07
CA ASP A 207 -16.06 -9.78 46.16
C ASP A 207 -17.48 -10.15 45.70
N ALA A 208 -18.00 -9.47 44.68
CA ALA A 208 -19.22 -9.87 43.96
C ALA A 208 -19.35 -9.15 42.60
N ALA A 209 -18.28 -9.15 41.79
CA ALA A 209 -18.35 -8.69 40.39
C ALA A 209 -17.29 -9.35 39.49
N LEU A 210 -16.85 -10.57 39.84
CA LEU A 210 -15.98 -11.40 38.99
C LEU A 210 -16.82 -12.42 38.21
N ALA A 211 -17.80 -11.93 37.45
CA ALA A 211 -18.56 -12.78 36.52
C ALA A 211 -19.23 -11.94 35.44
N GLU A 212 -18.46 -11.12 34.71
CA GLU A 212 -18.78 -10.70 33.32
C GLU A 212 -17.63 -9.87 32.74
N ALA A 213 -16.43 -10.46 32.72
CA ALA A 213 -15.41 -10.03 31.77
C ALA A 213 -15.54 -10.95 30.53
N THR A 214 -16.61 -10.77 29.77
CA THR A 214 -16.59 -11.18 28.38
C THR A 214 -15.43 -10.42 27.73
N THR A 215 -14.51 -11.18 27.15
CA THR A 215 -13.39 -10.72 26.33
C THR A 215 -13.95 -10.07 25.06
N ALA A 216 -14.60 -8.92 25.20
CA ALA A 216 -14.98 -8.09 24.09
C ALA A 216 -13.75 -7.27 23.71
N ALA A 217 -13.18 -7.59 22.54
CA ALA A 217 -12.24 -6.69 21.87
C ALA A 217 -12.81 -5.25 21.92
N PRO A 218 -11.97 -4.22 22.15
CA PRO A 218 -12.46 -2.85 22.25
C PRO A 218 -13.30 -2.55 21.02
N ALA A 219 -14.55 -2.11 21.25
CA ALA A 219 -15.48 -1.81 20.17
C ALA A 219 -14.81 -0.84 19.20
N ARG A 220 -14.58 -1.27 17.96
CA ARG A 220 -14.04 -0.40 16.92
C ARG A 220 -14.96 0.82 16.82
N PRO A 221 -14.41 2.04 16.69
CA PRO A 221 -15.25 3.20 16.41
C PRO A 221 -16.14 2.92 15.18
N SER A 222 -17.22 3.66 14.98
CA SER A 222 -18.05 3.48 13.78
C SER A 222 -17.44 4.20 12.58
N LEU A 223 -17.66 3.74 11.34
CA LEU A 223 -17.09 4.37 10.14
C LEU A 223 -17.50 5.85 10.01
N GLU A 224 -18.72 6.17 10.44
CA GLU A 224 -19.30 7.52 10.50
C GLU A 224 -18.53 8.45 11.43
N SER A 225 -17.66 7.92 12.30
CA SER A 225 -16.76 8.73 13.11
C SER A 225 -15.77 9.54 12.28
N GLY A 226 -15.41 9.08 11.08
CA GLY A 226 -14.39 9.68 10.22
C GLY A 226 -12.98 9.64 10.80
N THR A 227 -12.78 8.95 11.94
CA THR A 227 -11.48 8.80 12.61
C THR A 227 -10.81 7.47 12.35
N ILE A 228 -11.54 6.52 11.75
CA ILE A 228 -11.03 5.21 11.36
C ILE A 228 -10.36 5.32 10.00
N LEU A 229 -9.18 4.74 9.90
CA LEU A 229 -8.56 4.51 8.61
C LEU A 229 -9.19 3.27 7.96
N PRO A 230 -9.43 3.29 6.64
CA PRO A 230 -9.80 2.10 5.89
C PRO A 230 -8.82 0.96 6.11
N ASP A 231 -9.29 -0.26 5.85
CA ASP A 231 -8.47 -1.44 6.03
C ASP A 231 -7.28 -1.45 5.06
N TYR A 232 -6.14 -1.88 5.59
CA TYR A 232 -4.98 -2.29 4.81
C TYR A 232 -5.31 -3.60 4.11
N ARG A 233 -4.80 -3.73 2.89
CA ARG A 233 -4.95 -4.89 2.03
C ARG A 233 -3.73 -5.04 1.15
N LEU A 234 -3.60 -6.16 0.43
CA LEU A 234 -2.67 -6.20 -0.70
C LEU A 234 -3.13 -5.23 -1.80
N PRO A 235 -2.21 -4.60 -2.56
CA PRO A 235 -2.57 -3.83 -3.74
C PRO A 235 -3.18 -4.75 -4.81
N THR A 236 -4.02 -4.19 -5.67
CA THR A 236 -4.39 -4.91 -6.91
C THR A 236 -3.20 -4.96 -7.85
N GLU A 237 -3.23 -5.87 -8.82
CA GLU A 237 -2.21 -5.98 -9.88
C GLU A 237 -2.04 -4.63 -10.60
N ALA A 238 -3.15 -3.97 -10.90
CA ALA A 238 -3.16 -2.70 -11.61
C ALA A 238 -2.68 -1.54 -10.74
N GLU A 239 -3.05 -1.50 -9.44
CA GLU A 239 -2.52 -0.52 -8.49
C GLU A 239 -1.01 -0.65 -8.33
N TRP A 240 -0.50 -1.88 -8.21
CA TRP A 240 0.92 -2.16 -8.08
C TRP A 240 1.69 -1.70 -9.32
N GLU A 241 1.21 -2.04 -10.51
CA GLU A 241 1.89 -1.66 -11.76
C GLU A 241 1.83 -0.15 -12.01
N TYR A 242 0.70 0.49 -11.71
CA TYR A 242 0.54 1.94 -11.77
C TYR A 242 1.55 2.65 -10.87
N ALA A 243 1.63 2.19 -9.62
CA ALA A 243 2.52 2.73 -8.61
C ALA A 243 4.00 2.47 -8.95
N ALA A 244 4.33 1.33 -9.56
CA ALA A 244 5.68 1.02 -10.01
C ALA A 244 6.11 1.91 -11.18
N LYS A 245 5.27 2.06 -12.21
CA LYS A 245 5.56 2.91 -13.38
C LYS A 245 5.70 4.40 -13.01
N ALA A 246 4.92 4.89 -12.05
CA ALA A 246 5.03 6.24 -11.49
C ALA A 246 5.17 7.36 -12.56
N LEU A 247 4.30 7.34 -13.57
CA LEU A 247 4.36 8.25 -14.74
C LEU A 247 4.13 9.73 -14.39
N ILE A 248 3.87 10.06 -13.12
CA ILE A 248 3.79 11.45 -12.64
C ILE A 248 5.09 12.22 -12.90
N GLY A 249 6.26 11.56 -12.83
CA GLY A 249 7.55 12.19 -13.08
C GLY A 249 7.87 12.45 -14.56
N THR A 250 7.10 11.90 -15.50
CA THR A 250 7.33 12.03 -16.95
C THR A 250 6.34 12.96 -17.64
N GLN A 251 5.54 13.72 -16.90
CA GLN A 251 4.58 14.69 -17.47
C GLN A 251 5.32 15.95 -17.95
N TYR A 252 5.78 15.95 -19.20
CA TYR A 252 6.55 17.08 -19.74
C TYR A 252 5.69 18.21 -20.33
N MET A 253 4.53 17.93 -20.96
CA MET A 253 3.73 18.96 -21.66
C MET A 253 2.21 18.71 -21.62
N ASP A 254 1.74 17.47 -21.85
CA ASP A 254 0.31 17.12 -21.91
C ASP A 254 0.02 15.74 -21.26
N GLU A 255 -1.26 15.41 -21.03
CA GLU A 255 -1.68 14.08 -20.52
C GLU A 255 -1.36 12.91 -21.46
N ASN A 256 -0.98 13.20 -22.71
CA ASN A 256 -0.59 12.20 -23.71
C ASN A 256 0.83 11.69 -23.46
N GLN A 257 0.90 10.69 -22.59
CA GLN A 257 2.08 9.87 -22.35
C GLN A 257 2.33 8.94 -23.55
N ILE A 258 3.20 9.35 -24.48
CA ILE A 258 3.67 8.50 -25.59
C ILE A 258 4.78 7.54 -25.11
N ASN A 259 5.52 7.92 -24.06
CA ASN A 259 6.68 7.19 -23.59
C ASN A 259 6.35 6.45 -22.28
N GLN A 260 6.06 5.14 -22.37
CA GLN A 260 5.97 4.31 -21.17
C GLN A 260 7.38 3.97 -20.65
N ARG A 261 7.48 3.67 -19.35
CA ARG A 261 8.73 3.22 -18.75
C ARG A 261 8.86 1.69 -18.80
N ILE A 262 10.09 1.23 -19.05
CA ILE A 262 10.46 -0.19 -18.95
C ILE A 262 10.65 -0.58 -17.48
N TYR A 263 11.26 0.29 -16.68
CA TYR A 263 11.54 0.09 -15.26
C TYR A 263 10.89 1.20 -14.41
N PRO A 264 10.83 1.07 -13.06
CA PRO A 264 10.31 2.11 -12.16
C PRO A 264 11.08 3.45 -12.12
N TRP A 265 11.98 3.70 -13.08
CA TRP A 265 12.82 4.89 -13.17
C TRP A 265 12.96 5.35 -14.62
N ASP A 266 13.52 6.54 -14.82
CA ASP A 266 13.78 7.07 -16.15
C ASP A 266 14.94 6.37 -16.86
N GLY A 267 14.69 6.02 -18.12
CA GLY A 267 15.64 5.38 -19.02
C GLY A 267 15.43 3.88 -19.17
N SER A 268 16.13 3.29 -20.15
CA SER A 268 16.03 1.87 -20.50
C SER A 268 17.12 1.00 -19.84
N SER A 269 18.02 1.59 -19.04
CA SER A 269 19.12 0.86 -18.41
C SER A 269 18.83 0.57 -16.95
N VAL A 270 19.26 -0.61 -16.49
CA VAL A 270 19.32 -0.97 -15.06
C VAL A 270 20.46 -0.27 -14.31
N ARG A 271 21.29 0.51 -15.02
CA ARG A 271 22.40 1.28 -14.48
C ARG A 271 22.07 2.75 -14.46
N ASN A 272 22.54 3.43 -13.41
CA ASN A 272 22.40 4.86 -13.27
C ASN A 272 23.15 5.60 -14.41
N PRO A 273 22.43 6.33 -15.28
CA PRO A 273 23.05 7.05 -16.39
C PRO A 273 23.62 8.41 -15.96
N LYS A 274 23.26 8.92 -14.78
CA LYS A 274 23.63 10.26 -14.33
C LYS A 274 25.14 10.33 -14.08
N LYS A 275 25.80 11.28 -14.75
CA LYS A 275 27.23 11.56 -14.56
C LYS A 275 27.50 11.91 -13.09
N GLY A 276 28.51 11.27 -12.50
CA GLY A 276 28.91 11.52 -11.11
C GLY A 276 29.35 10.25 -10.39
N ARG A 277 29.45 10.33 -9.06
CA ARG A 277 29.98 9.25 -8.20
C ARG A 277 29.15 7.95 -8.27
N LYS A 278 27.87 8.05 -8.60
CA LYS A 278 26.93 6.92 -8.70
C LYS A 278 26.73 6.44 -10.14
N GLN A 279 27.46 6.98 -11.11
CA GLN A 279 27.33 6.59 -12.51
C GLN A 279 27.65 5.09 -12.68
N GLY A 280 26.80 4.38 -13.41
CA GLY A 280 26.97 2.96 -13.68
C GLY A 280 26.54 2.04 -12.53
N GLN A 281 26.17 2.57 -11.35
CA GLN A 281 25.60 1.80 -10.24
C GLN A 281 24.28 1.16 -10.64
N MET A 282 24.03 -0.07 -10.17
CA MET A 282 22.73 -0.72 -10.40
C MET A 282 21.65 0.04 -9.63
N LEU A 283 20.47 0.11 -10.21
CA LEU A 283 19.30 0.81 -9.64
C LEU A 283 18.35 -0.14 -8.90
N ALA A 284 18.65 -1.43 -8.88
CA ALA A 284 17.84 -2.47 -8.25
C ALA A 284 18.72 -3.65 -7.83
N ASN A 285 18.17 -4.50 -6.96
CA ASN A 285 18.75 -5.77 -6.55
C ASN A 285 18.21 -6.91 -7.42
N PHE A 286 19.05 -7.52 -8.26
CA PHE A 286 18.61 -8.57 -9.18
C PHE A 286 19.79 -9.44 -9.64
N LYS A 287 19.49 -10.58 -10.25
CA LYS A 287 20.49 -11.49 -10.78
C LYS A 287 21.00 -11.01 -12.13
N ARG A 288 22.30 -10.71 -12.21
CA ARG A 288 22.93 -10.18 -13.42
C ARG A 288 23.08 -11.21 -14.53
N GLY A 289 23.27 -12.47 -14.15
CA GLY A 289 23.44 -13.57 -15.10
C GLY A 289 23.72 -14.89 -14.42
N ARG A 290 24.04 -15.91 -15.21
CA ARG A 290 24.36 -17.25 -14.69
C ARG A 290 25.60 -17.17 -13.80
N GLY A 291 25.41 -17.41 -12.49
CA GLY A 291 26.49 -17.39 -11.50
C GLY A 291 26.92 -16.00 -11.03
N ASP A 292 26.29 -14.92 -11.51
CA ASP A 292 26.61 -13.55 -11.10
C ASP A 292 25.41 -12.88 -10.41
N TYR A 293 25.51 -12.75 -9.09
CA TYR A 293 24.51 -12.11 -8.23
C TYR A 293 24.93 -10.73 -7.72
N ALA A 294 26.25 -10.45 -7.66
CA ALA A 294 26.75 -9.22 -7.03
C ALA A 294 27.94 -8.55 -7.76
N GLY A 295 28.35 -9.08 -8.90
CA GLY A 295 29.61 -8.75 -9.55
C GLY A 295 30.85 -9.20 -8.77
N ILE A 296 31.99 -8.60 -9.12
CA ILE A 296 33.29 -8.89 -8.48
C ILE A 296 33.42 -8.10 -7.17
N ALA A 297 33.88 -8.79 -6.12
CA ALA A 297 34.11 -8.20 -4.80
C ALA A 297 35.00 -6.94 -4.85
N GLY A 298 34.79 -6.02 -3.91
CA GLY A 298 35.50 -4.73 -3.85
C GLY A 298 34.95 -3.65 -4.78
N ARG A 299 34.13 -4.03 -5.77
CA ARG A 299 33.32 -3.13 -6.61
C ARG A 299 31.94 -3.70 -6.91
N SER A 300 31.37 -4.44 -5.96
CA SER A 300 29.97 -4.87 -6.04
C SER A 300 29.09 -3.63 -6.19
N ASN A 301 28.24 -3.66 -7.22
CA ASN A 301 27.61 -2.48 -7.80
C ASN A 301 26.08 -2.52 -7.70
N ASP A 302 25.58 -3.64 -7.22
CA ASP A 302 24.23 -4.00 -6.81
C ASP A 302 24.15 -4.01 -5.29
N GLY A 303 25.16 -4.44 -4.54
CA GLY A 303 25.25 -4.21 -3.09
C GLY A 303 24.57 -5.26 -2.21
N ALA A 304 23.96 -6.29 -2.79
CA ALA A 304 23.50 -7.50 -2.09
C ALA A 304 23.54 -8.72 -3.02
N ILE A 305 23.88 -9.91 -2.47
CA ILE A 305 23.84 -11.19 -3.20
C ILE A 305 22.45 -11.83 -3.12
N ILE A 306 21.80 -11.69 -1.97
CA ILE A 306 20.41 -12.09 -1.72
C ILE A 306 19.57 -10.82 -1.64
N THR A 307 18.60 -10.74 -0.74
CA THR A 307 17.87 -9.51 -0.42
C THR A 307 18.78 -8.39 0.10
N ALA A 308 18.36 -7.15 -0.12
CA ALA A 308 18.89 -5.92 0.45
C ALA A 308 17.88 -5.33 1.45
N GLU A 309 18.30 -4.30 2.19
CA GLU A 309 17.40 -3.56 3.07
C GLU A 309 16.25 -2.88 2.31
N ILE A 310 15.10 -2.72 2.97
CA ILE A 310 13.85 -2.23 2.37
C ILE A 310 13.91 -0.78 1.84
N TYR A 311 14.92 0.00 2.25
CA TYR A 311 15.20 1.36 1.76
C TYR A 311 16.45 1.42 0.87
N ALA A 312 16.93 0.27 0.39
CA ALA A 312 18.00 0.23 -0.59
C ALA A 312 17.53 0.83 -1.94
N TYR A 313 18.49 1.34 -2.71
CA TYR A 313 18.29 1.97 -4.02
C TYR A 313 17.41 3.24 -3.99
N PRO A 314 17.36 4.01 -5.09
CA PRO A 314 16.49 5.18 -5.17
C PRO A 314 15.01 4.80 -5.24
N ALA A 315 14.17 5.55 -4.54
CA ALA A 315 12.73 5.49 -4.73
C ALA A 315 12.31 5.99 -6.13
N ASN A 316 11.15 5.53 -6.62
CA ASN A 316 10.52 6.05 -7.82
C ASN A 316 9.85 7.41 -7.57
N ASP A 317 9.17 7.99 -8.56
CA ASP A 317 8.61 9.35 -8.43
C ASP A 317 7.40 9.46 -7.49
N PHE A 318 6.79 8.34 -7.11
CA PHE A 318 5.83 8.32 -6.03
C PHE A 318 6.49 8.20 -4.65
N GLY A 319 7.80 7.99 -4.58
CA GLY A 319 8.52 7.76 -3.33
C GLY A 319 8.53 6.30 -2.87
N LEU A 320 8.23 5.35 -3.75
CA LEU A 320 8.22 3.92 -3.43
C LEU A 320 9.59 3.29 -3.69
N TYR A 321 10.10 2.53 -2.74
CA TYR A 321 11.38 1.81 -2.82
C TYR A 321 11.17 0.39 -3.32
N ASN A 322 12.21 -0.17 -3.96
CA ASN A 322 12.28 -1.55 -4.39
C ASN A 322 11.07 -2.04 -5.22
N MET A 323 10.43 -1.15 -6.02
CA MET A 323 9.37 -1.57 -6.95
C MET A 323 9.89 -2.44 -8.11
N ALA A 324 11.20 -2.63 -8.21
CA ALA A 324 11.86 -3.55 -9.11
C ALA A 324 13.02 -4.25 -8.38
N GLY A 325 13.00 -5.57 -8.38
CA GLY A 325 14.00 -6.41 -7.73
C GLY A 325 13.79 -6.54 -6.23
N ASN A 326 14.85 -6.93 -5.54
CA ASN A 326 14.84 -7.30 -4.13
C ASN A 326 13.96 -8.53 -3.86
N VAL A 327 12.66 -8.39 -3.61
CA VAL A 327 11.72 -9.51 -3.64
C VAL A 327 10.52 -9.22 -4.54
N ASN A 328 9.97 -10.27 -5.13
CA ASN A 328 8.66 -10.18 -5.73
C ASN A 328 7.61 -9.91 -4.66
N GLU A 329 6.48 -9.35 -5.06
CA GLU A 329 5.43 -8.97 -4.14
C GLU A 329 4.09 -9.58 -4.52
N TRP A 330 3.44 -10.20 -3.54
CA TRP A 330 2.06 -10.65 -3.67
C TRP A 330 1.11 -9.48 -3.94
N VAL A 331 0.21 -9.66 -4.91
CA VAL A 331 -0.92 -8.76 -5.17
C VAL A 331 -2.24 -9.48 -4.89
N MET A 332 -3.34 -8.73 -4.80
CA MET A 332 -4.67 -9.27 -4.47
C MET A 332 -5.22 -10.25 -5.53
N ASP A 333 -4.84 -10.04 -6.78
CA ASP A 333 -5.48 -10.63 -7.95
C ASP A 333 -5.26 -12.14 -8.09
N VAL A 334 -6.32 -12.82 -8.52
CA VAL A 334 -6.25 -14.20 -9.01
C VAL A 334 -5.63 -14.20 -10.41
N TYR A 335 -4.73 -15.14 -10.68
CA TYR A 335 -4.14 -15.30 -12.00
C TYR A 335 -5.11 -15.95 -12.99
N ARG A 336 -5.26 -15.32 -14.16
CA ARG A 336 -5.94 -15.89 -15.34
C ARG A 336 -5.20 -15.44 -16.61
N PRO A 337 -4.81 -16.34 -17.51
CA PRO A 337 -4.16 -15.97 -18.78
C PRO A 337 -5.02 -15.07 -19.67
N LEU A 338 -6.35 -15.24 -19.64
CA LEU A 338 -7.31 -14.45 -20.43
C LEU A 338 -7.97 -13.31 -19.64
N SER A 339 -7.52 -13.02 -18.41
CA SER A 339 -8.09 -11.93 -17.58
C SER A 339 -8.10 -10.58 -18.28
N TYR A 340 -7.32 -10.39 -19.34
CA TYR A 340 -7.28 -9.11 -20.01
C TYR A 340 -8.53 -8.75 -20.82
N GLN A 341 -9.37 -9.73 -21.18
CA GLN A 341 -10.56 -9.51 -22.02
C GLN A 341 -11.78 -9.06 -21.21
N ASP A 342 -11.84 -9.42 -19.92
CA ASP A 342 -13.02 -9.25 -19.07
C ASP A 342 -12.70 -8.50 -17.77
N VAL A 343 -12.21 -7.27 -17.87
CA VAL A 343 -12.00 -6.38 -16.72
C VAL A 343 -12.64 -5.03 -16.93
N SER A 344 -12.89 -4.32 -15.83
CA SER A 344 -13.26 -2.92 -15.87
C SER A 344 -12.03 -2.05 -16.17
N ASP A 345 -12.24 -1.00 -16.96
CA ASP A 345 -11.23 0.04 -17.19
C ASP A 345 -11.03 0.94 -15.96
N LEU A 346 -11.89 0.86 -14.94
CA LEU A 346 -11.78 1.61 -13.68
C LEU A 346 -11.47 0.67 -12.52
N ASN A 347 -10.32 0.86 -11.87
CA ASN A 347 -9.84 0.05 -10.74
C ASN A 347 -9.94 -1.47 -10.99
N PRO A 348 -9.32 -2.01 -12.05
CA PRO A 348 -9.40 -3.43 -12.36
C PRO A 348 -8.86 -4.29 -11.22
N VAL A 349 -9.60 -5.36 -10.90
CA VAL A 349 -9.20 -6.40 -9.97
C VAL A 349 -9.84 -7.74 -10.39
N ARG A 350 -9.06 -8.81 -10.40
CA ARG A 350 -9.54 -10.17 -10.64
C ARG A 350 -9.79 -10.89 -9.32
N ARG A 351 -11.07 -11.05 -8.97
CA ARG A 351 -11.53 -11.74 -7.75
C ARG A 351 -11.80 -13.23 -8.02
N ASN A 352 -11.79 -14.02 -6.94
CA ASN A 352 -12.17 -15.43 -6.94
C ASN A 352 -13.61 -15.63 -7.43
N GLY A 353 -13.86 -16.67 -8.23
CA GLY A 353 -15.21 -17.10 -8.62
C GLY A 353 -16.04 -16.11 -9.46
N TYR A 354 -15.45 -15.01 -9.93
CA TYR A 354 -16.13 -14.00 -10.76
C TYR A 354 -15.76 -14.18 -12.24
N VAL A 355 -16.66 -13.87 -13.18
CA VAL A 355 -16.49 -13.92 -14.66
C VAL A 355 -16.25 -15.31 -15.30
N ASP A 356 -15.44 -16.19 -14.71
CA ASP A 356 -15.20 -17.54 -15.22
C ASP A 356 -15.40 -18.57 -14.11
N ASP A 357 -16.30 -19.54 -14.30
CA ASP A 357 -16.35 -20.70 -13.41
C ASP A 357 -15.04 -21.48 -13.57
N SER A 358 -14.38 -21.79 -12.46
CA SER A 358 -13.20 -22.65 -12.41
C SER A 358 -13.37 -23.97 -13.19
N LYS A 359 -14.61 -24.45 -13.35
CA LYS A 359 -14.95 -25.63 -14.16
C LYS A 359 -14.66 -25.49 -15.66
N ASN A 360 -14.55 -24.27 -16.18
CA ASN A 360 -14.20 -24.01 -17.58
C ASN A 360 -12.71 -24.25 -17.86
N TYR A 361 -11.91 -24.48 -16.82
CA TYR A 361 -10.48 -24.77 -16.90
C TYR A 361 -10.25 -26.25 -16.54
N ASP A 362 -9.58 -26.99 -17.43
CA ASP A 362 -9.41 -28.44 -17.33
C ASP A 362 -8.50 -28.84 -16.16
N SER A 363 -9.14 -29.16 -15.02
CA SER A 363 -8.48 -29.74 -13.85
C SER A 363 -8.24 -31.25 -13.98
N LYS A 364 -8.88 -31.93 -14.92
CA LYS A 364 -8.81 -33.40 -15.09
C LYS A 364 -7.59 -33.86 -15.85
N ASN A 365 -7.15 -33.12 -16.87
CA ASN A 365 -5.97 -33.48 -17.66
C ASN A 365 -4.69 -32.77 -17.22
N LYS A 366 -4.71 -31.98 -16.13
CA LYS A 366 -3.58 -31.12 -15.71
C LYS A 366 -3.07 -30.19 -16.84
N GLN A 367 -3.89 -29.92 -17.85
CA GLN A 367 -3.52 -29.13 -19.02
C GLN A 367 -3.66 -27.62 -18.77
N SER A 368 -4.49 -27.21 -17.81
CA SER A 368 -4.52 -25.82 -17.34
C SER A 368 -4.28 -25.76 -15.83
N LEU A 369 -3.10 -25.24 -15.46
CA LEU A 369 -2.81 -24.72 -14.13
C LEU A 369 -3.64 -23.45 -13.89
N ILE A 370 -4.97 -23.51 -13.94
CA ILE A 370 -5.83 -22.32 -13.76
C ILE A 370 -6.94 -22.67 -12.78
N ASP A 371 -6.82 -22.16 -11.56
CA ASP A 371 -7.82 -22.28 -10.50
C ASP A 371 -7.94 -20.98 -9.68
N ASP A 372 -8.86 -20.93 -8.73
CA ASP A 372 -9.05 -19.77 -7.83
C ASP A 372 -8.00 -19.62 -6.73
N LYS A 373 -6.98 -20.49 -6.71
CA LYS A 373 -5.89 -20.49 -5.73
C LYS A 373 -4.60 -19.91 -6.27
N LEU A 374 -4.44 -19.83 -7.59
CA LEU A 374 -3.29 -19.16 -8.17
C LEU A 374 -3.40 -17.64 -8.06
N ARG A 375 -2.39 -17.03 -7.44
CA ARG A 375 -2.28 -15.60 -7.18
C ARG A 375 -1.16 -14.99 -7.97
N VAL A 376 -1.33 -13.74 -8.34
CA VAL A 376 -0.33 -12.97 -9.07
C VAL A 376 0.72 -12.42 -8.10
N TYR A 377 1.96 -12.38 -8.55
CA TYR A 377 3.03 -11.61 -7.91
C TYR A 377 3.84 -10.86 -8.97
N LYS A 378 4.46 -9.72 -8.59
CA LYS A 378 5.16 -8.81 -9.51
C LYS A 378 6.48 -8.29 -8.93
N GLY A 379 7.30 -7.68 -9.78
CA GLY A 379 8.48 -6.88 -9.40
C GLY A 379 9.86 -7.52 -9.58
N GLY A 380 9.94 -8.85 -9.66
CA GLY A 380 11.22 -9.55 -9.74
C GLY A 380 11.94 -9.57 -8.39
N SER A 381 12.97 -10.41 -8.26
CA SER A 381 13.74 -10.59 -7.02
C SER A 381 15.24 -10.57 -7.26
N TRP A 382 16.00 -10.64 -6.17
CA TRP A 382 17.45 -10.85 -6.14
C TRP A 382 17.93 -12.05 -6.98
N ASN A 383 17.06 -13.04 -7.25
CA ASN A 383 17.38 -14.21 -8.06
C ASN A 383 16.83 -14.15 -9.50
N ASP A 384 16.12 -13.09 -9.86
CA ASP A 384 15.53 -12.90 -11.18
C ASP A 384 16.40 -12.01 -12.06
N VAL A 385 16.40 -12.29 -13.37
CA VAL A 385 17.09 -11.47 -14.36
C VAL A 385 16.31 -10.20 -14.72
N ALA A 386 17.01 -9.24 -15.33
CA ALA A 386 16.50 -7.90 -15.63
C ALA A 386 15.13 -7.84 -16.34
N TYR A 387 14.77 -8.86 -17.13
CA TYR A 387 13.44 -8.97 -17.76
C TYR A 387 12.30 -8.88 -16.74
N TRP A 388 12.42 -9.58 -15.62
CA TRP A 388 11.39 -9.65 -14.58
C TRP A 388 11.27 -8.40 -13.71
N LEU A 389 12.17 -7.43 -13.89
CA LEU A 389 12.11 -6.15 -13.19
C LEU A 389 11.13 -5.17 -13.84
N SER A 390 10.67 -5.47 -15.07
CA SER A 390 9.69 -4.64 -15.75
C SER A 390 8.34 -4.74 -15.04
N PRO A 391 7.70 -3.61 -14.66
CA PRO A 391 6.42 -3.63 -13.95
C PRO A 391 5.28 -4.31 -14.71
N GLY A 392 5.36 -4.34 -16.05
CA GLY A 392 4.38 -4.99 -16.91
C GLY A 392 4.49 -6.52 -16.90
N THR A 393 5.58 -7.09 -16.37
CA THR A 393 5.72 -8.54 -16.25
C THR A 393 4.92 -9.06 -15.06
N ARG A 394 4.32 -10.24 -15.22
CA ARG A 394 3.51 -10.91 -14.20
C ARG A 394 3.92 -12.36 -14.10
N ARG A 395 3.83 -12.91 -12.90
CA ARG A 395 3.95 -14.35 -12.64
C ARG A 395 2.91 -14.77 -11.61
N PHE A 396 2.79 -16.07 -11.40
CA PHE A 396 1.79 -16.63 -10.51
C PHE A 396 2.33 -17.81 -9.72
N LEU A 397 1.76 -18.01 -8.54
CA LEU A 397 2.06 -19.12 -7.65
C LEU A 397 0.80 -19.41 -6.82
N ASP A 398 0.68 -20.62 -6.31
CA ASP A 398 -0.42 -21.00 -5.42
C ASP A 398 -0.41 -20.16 -4.13
N GLN A 399 -1.59 -19.72 -3.70
CA GLN A 399 -1.77 -18.82 -2.55
C GLN A 399 -1.21 -19.38 -1.23
N ASP A 400 -1.08 -20.70 -1.09
CA ASP A 400 -0.56 -21.36 0.11
C ASP A 400 0.96 -21.61 0.02
N SER A 401 1.56 -21.39 -1.14
CA SER A 401 2.99 -21.56 -1.35
C SER A 401 3.80 -20.34 -0.94
N ALA A 402 5.06 -20.56 -0.59
CA ALA A 402 6.01 -19.52 -0.19
C ALA A 402 7.39 -19.79 -0.78
N THR A 403 8.18 -18.73 -0.97
CA THR A 403 9.57 -18.82 -1.47
C THR A 403 10.47 -17.79 -0.80
N ALA A 404 11.79 -17.94 -0.95
CA ALA A 404 12.78 -16.94 -0.51
C ALA A 404 12.83 -15.68 -1.39
N MET A 405 11.98 -15.61 -2.42
CA MET A 405 12.00 -14.57 -3.46
C MET A 405 10.69 -13.76 -3.49
N ILE A 406 9.72 -14.08 -2.64
CA ILE A 406 8.41 -13.43 -2.60
C ILE A 406 8.14 -12.93 -1.19
N GLY A 407 7.88 -11.64 -1.08
CA GLY A 407 7.33 -10.94 0.08
C GLY A 407 6.05 -10.21 -0.31
N PHE A 408 5.78 -9.07 0.33
CA PHE A 408 4.61 -8.26 0.02
C PHE A 408 4.73 -6.84 0.58
N ARG A 409 3.83 -5.97 0.12
CA ARG A 409 3.54 -4.66 0.70
C ARG A 409 2.03 -4.48 0.80
N CYS A 410 1.57 -3.54 1.62
CA CYS A 410 0.15 -3.22 1.74
C CYS A 410 -0.23 -1.94 0.99
N ALA A 411 -1.51 -1.81 0.74
CA ALA A 411 -2.19 -0.63 0.23
C ALA A 411 -3.45 -0.37 1.04
N MET A 412 -3.97 0.86 0.95
CA MET A 412 -5.18 1.32 1.60
C MET A 412 -5.93 2.23 0.63
N ILE A 413 -7.25 2.15 0.59
CA ILE A 413 -8.05 3.01 -0.29
C ILE A 413 -7.94 4.49 0.10
N GLY A 414 -8.03 5.37 -0.90
CA GLY A 414 -8.25 6.81 -0.69
C GLY A 414 -9.75 7.10 -0.56
N VAL A 415 -10.15 7.82 0.48
CA VAL A 415 -11.55 8.14 0.77
C VAL A 415 -11.77 9.64 0.74
N GLY A 416 -12.77 10.06 -0.03
CA GLY A 416 -13.11 11.46 -0.19
C GLY A 416 -12.12 12.22 -1.06
N ARG A 417 -12.20 13.55 -1.00
CA ARG A 417 -11.41 14.43 -1.84
C ARG A 417 -10.16 14.87 -1.09
N ASN A 418 -8.98 14.55 -1.62
CA ASN A 418 -7.69 14.93 -1.04
C ASN A 418 -7.13 16.26 -1.59
N LYS A 419 -7.88 16.97 -2.46
CA LYS A 419 -7.55 18.30 -3.01
C LYS A 419 -8.66 19.32 -2.79
#